data_AF-E9G1A3-F1
#
_entry.id   AF-E9G1A3-F1
#
_cell.length_a   1.000
_cell.length_b   1.000
_cell.length_c   1.000
_cell.angle_alpha   90.00
_cell.angle_beta   90.00
_cell.angle_gamma   90.00
#
_symmetry.space_group_name_H-M   'P 1'
#
loop_
_entity.id
_entity.type
_entity.pdbx_description
1 polymer ?
#
loop_
_entity_poly.entity_id
_entity_poly.type
_entity_poly.pdbx_seq_one_letter_code
_entity_poly.pdbx_strand_id
1 'polypeptide(L)'
;MESEDALLKLVFNGDDFKVLPGRLSELNLTTNDASQYLKQISSLGLKNLGKEVNRIAEEKTSIINQTQELAFQEYPTFIETAQCTQDIFQNFQKVNQSTEKLTSGLTNLKEKCLEFSQTAQSLSAARRLTSLALSRHTQLLEILELPQLMDTCVRNGYWEEALELASYVARLERKLGYIPLIVKVAQEVQSCTRLMLSQLIAQLRMPAQLPHCLKVVGYLRRMGVFSEEEIRLKFLQARNSWFKSTLDEIPKEDAYQHVLKTVELSRVHLFDIATQYRAIFTDEDPLVLANQDPNTNESAIYYSWIIQKITDFLGALQCDLPKVSPSSLESVFGQCMYFGLSFGRIGSDFRSLLVPLFSQVVYDRFDHSANKSEAQFAEAMASFSLTRTGSFGSSASYS
;
A
#
# COMPACT_ATOMS: atom_id res chain seq x y z
N MET A 1 -86.96 46.58 -47.71
CA MET A 1 -85.80 45.92 -48.36
C MET A 1 -86.09 45.52 -49.81
N GLU A 2 -87.15 44.78 -50.14
CA GLU A 2 -87.41 44.42 -51.56
C GLU A 2 -87.75 45.61 -52.47
N SER A 3 -88.40 46.68 -51.97
CA SER A 3 -88.74 47.85 -52.79
C SER A 3 -87.58 48.83 -53.02
N GLU A 4 -86.59 48.87 -52.11
CA GLU A 4 -85.42 49.75 -52.21
C GLU A 4 -84.41 49.19 -53.23
N ASP A 5 -84.25 47.86 -53.26
CA ASP A 5 -83.39 47.16 -54.22
C ASP A 5 -83.96 47.24 -55.66
N ALA A 6 -85.30 47.29 -55.79
CA ALA A 6 -85.98 47.46 -57.07
C ALA A 6 -85.80 48.87 -57.68
N LEU A 7 -85.85 49.93 -56.86
CA LEU A 7 -85.63 51.31 -57.30
C LEU A 7 -84.18 51.54 -57.76
N LEU A 8 -83.23 50.97 -57.03
CA LEU A 8 -81.81 51.07 -57.38
C LEU A 8 -81.46 50.27 -58.66
N LYS A 9 -82.08 49.11 -58.88
CA LYS A 9 -81.99 48.35 -60.15
C LYS A 9 -82.63 49.05 -61.34
N LEU A 10 -83.51 50.04 -61.11
CA LEU A 10 -84.22 50.78 -62.16
C LEU A 10 -83.46 52.04 -62.60
N VAL A 11 -82.64 52.61 -61.72
CA VAL A 11 -81.81 53.80 -61.99
C VAL A 11 -80.41 53.42 -62.50
N PHE A 12 -79.86 52.28 -62.04
CA PHE A 12 -78.57 51.77 -62.49
C PHE A 12 -78.78 50.54 -63.38
N ASN A 13 -78.29 50.58 -64.62
CA ASN A 13 -78.21 49.39 -65.47
C ASN A 13 -77.46 48.28 -64.72
N GLY A 14 -77.90 47.02 -64.88
CA GLY A 14 -77.54 45.89 -64.00
C GLY A 14 -76.05 45.60 -63.79
N ASP A 15 -75.15 46.20 -64.58
CA ASP A 15 -73.69 46.12 -64.38
C ASP A 15 -73.14 47.19 -63.42
N ASP A 16 -73.70 48.41 -63.40
CA ASP A 16 -73.23 49.50 -62.51
C ASP A 16 -73.62 49.26 -61.04
N PHE A 17 -74.74 48.56 -60.80
CA PHE A 17 -75.19 48.24 -59.45
C PHE A 17 -74.28 47.23 -58.73
N LYS A 18 -73.59 46.36 -59.47
CA LYS A 18 -72.65 45.39 -58.90
C LYS A 18 -71.31 46.01 -58.48
N VAL A 19 -70.94 47.16 -59.05
CA VAL A 19 -69.65 47.84 -58.78
C VAL A 19 -69.74 48.85 -57.63
N LEU A 20 -70.95 49.30 -57.31
CA LEU A 20 -71.25 50.27 -56.26
C LEU A 20 -70.71 49.91 -54.86
N PRO A 21 -70.83 48.66 -54.35
CA PRO A 21 -70.31 48.31 -53.02
C PRO A 21 -68.78 48.42 -52.93
N GLY A 22 -68.06 48.05 -54.00
CA GLY A 22 -66.60 48.14 -54.05
C GLY A 22 -66.12 49.60 -54.03
N ARG A 23 -66.76 50.48 -54.82
CA ARG A 23 -66.43 51.92 -54.83
C ARG A 23 -66.77 52.63 -53.52
N LEU A 24 -67.84 52.20 -52.83
CA LEU A 24 -68.21 52.76 -51.53
C LEU A 24 -67.21 52.33 -50.44
N SER A 25 -66.67 51.10 -50.52
CA SER A 25 -65.63 50.64 -49.59
C SER A 25 -64.27 51.33 -49.77
N GLU A 26 -63.86 51.65 -51.01
CA GLU A 26 -62.63 52.39 -51.28
C GLU A 26 -62.69 53.85 -50.81
N LEU A 27 -63.89 54.43 -50.71
CA LEU A 27 -64.12 55.81 -50.27
C LEU A 27 -64.43 55.94 -48.77
N ASN A 28 -64.34 54.84 -48.00
CA ASN A 28 -64.68 54.80 -46.56
C ASN A 28 -66.07 55.38 -46.23
N LEU A 29 -67.03 55.28 -47.15
CA LEU A 29 -68.42 55.68 -46.91
C LEU A 29 -69.17 54.50 -46.31
N THR A 30 -69.75 54.66 -45.12
CA THR A 30 -70.56 53.58 -44.55
C THR A 30 -71.84 53.41 -45.39
N THR A 31 -72.30 52.18 -45.57
CA THR A 31 -73.49 51.86 -46.39
C THR A 31 -74.75 52.64 -45.94
N ASN A 32 -74.77 53.10 -44.68
CA ASN A 32 -75.83 53.91 -44.09
C ASN A 32 -75.87 55.34 -44.67
N ASP A 33 -74.71 56.00 -44.82
CA ASP A 33 -74.63 57.39 -45.29
C ASP A 33 -75.08 57.53 -46.76
N ALA A 34 -74.71 56.55 -47.60
CA ALA A 34 -75.13 56.48 -48.99
C ALA A 34 -76.66 56.30 -49.14
N SER A 35 -77.27 55.47 -48.27
CA SER A 35 -78.70 55.17 -48.32
C SER A 35 -79.58 56.34 -47.85
N GLN A 36 -79.11 57.15 -46.89
CA GLN A 36 -79.80 58.36 -46.44
C GLN A 36 -79.79 59.46 -47.51
N TYR A 37 -78.66 59.61 -48.20
CA TYR A 37 -78.54 60.59 -49.28
C TYR A 37 -79.37 60.20 -50.51
N LEU A 38 -79.45 58.91 -50.86
CA LEU A 38 -80.33 58.40 -51.92
C LEU A 38 -81.82 58.62 -51.61
N LYS A 39 -82.26 58.52 -50.34
CA LYS A 39 -83.61 58.91 -49.91
C LYS A 39 -83.88 60.39 -50.13
N GLN A 40 -82.90 61.24 -49.87
CA GLN A 40 -82.97 62.69 -50.12
C GLN A 40 -83.06 63.03 -51.62
N ILE A 41 -82.36 62.27 -52.46
CA ILE A 41 -82.42 62.38 -53.93
C ILE A 41 -83.79 61.95 -54.47
N SER A 42 -84.38 60.88 -53.92
CA SER A 42 -85.68 60.36 -54.38
C SER A 42 -86.88 61.26 -54.04
N SER A 43 -86.74 62.15 -53.05
CA SER A 43 -87.77 63.13 -52.67
C SER A 43 -87.65 64.47 -53.42
N LEU A 44 -86.60 64.66 -54.22
CA LEU A 44 -86.36 65.85 -55.04
C LEU A 44 -86.89 65.65 -56.46
N GLY A 45 -87.84 66.50 -56.90
CA GLY A 45 -88.38 66.45 -58.25
C GLY A 45 -87.33 66.71 -59.35
N LEU A 46 -87.57 66.19 -60.56
CA LEU A 46 -86.63 66.14 -61.71
C LEU A 46 -85.89 67.47 -62.05
N LYS A 47 -86.49 68.65 -61.78
CA LYS A 47 -85.83 69.95 -62.00
C LYS A 47 -84.77 70.29 -60.94
N ASN A 48 -84.89 69.76 -59.73
CA ASN A 48 -83.94 69.99 -58.63
C ASN A 48 -82.77 69.00 -58.67
N LEU A 49 -82.92 67.83 -59.31
CA LEU A 49 -81.84 66.86 -59.46
C LEU A 49 -80.69 67.39 -60.33
N GLY A 50 -81.01 68.11 -61.40
CA GLY A 50 -80.01 68.77 -62.24
C GLY A 50 -79.24 69.89 -61.52
N LYS A 51 -79.87 70.52 -60.51
CA LYS A 51 -79.19 71.52 -59.65
C LYS A 51 -78.34 70.85 -58.57
N GLU A 52 -78.75 69.70 -58.06
CA GLU A 52 -77.98 68.96 -57.05
C GLU A 52 -76.67 68.41 -57.64
N VAL A 53 -76.66 67.94 -58.88
CA VAL A 53 -75.41 67.54 -59.57
C VAL A 53 -74.43 68.72 -59.67
N ASN A 54 -74.93 69.91 -60.00
CA ASN A 54 -74.10 71.11 -60.04
C ASN A 54 -73.65 71.55 -58.64
N ARG A 55 -74.50 71.43 -57.61
CA ARG A 55 -74.13 71.72 -56.22
C ARG A 55 -73.03 70.79 -55.72
N ILE A 56 -73.14 69.48 -55.97
CA ILE A 56 -72.11 68.50 -55.60
C ILE A 56 -70.81 68.78 -56.37
N ALA A 57 -70.89 69.16 -57.66
CA ALA A 57 -69.71 69.51 -58.44
C ALA A 57 -69.02 70.77 -57.88
N GLU A 58 -69.78 71.80 -57.53
CA GLU A 58 -69.27 73.02 -56.90
C GLU A 58 -68.71 72.75 -55.50
N GLU A 59 -69.40 71.95 -54.67
CA GLU A 59 -68.99 71.59 -53.32
C GLU A 59 -67.76 70.68 -53.32
N LYS A 60 -67.68 69.72 -54.23
CA LYS A 60 -66.47 68.90 -54.45
C LYS A 60 -65.30 69.77 -54.89
N THR A 61 -65.52 70.70 -55.81
CA THR A 61 -64.45 71.61 -56.27
C THR A 61 -64.02 72.55 -55.13
N SER A 62 -64.96 72.99 -54.30
CA SER A 62 -64.69 73.79 -53.10
C SER A 62 -63.89 73.01 -52.06
N ILE A 63 -64.27 71.77 -51.75
CA ILE A 63 -63.54 70.90 -50.80
C ILE A 63 -62.15 70.55 -51.35
N ILE A 64 -62.02 70.27 -52.64
CA ILE A 64 -60.70 70.03 -53.25
C ILE A 64 -59.84 71.28 -53.14
N ASN A 65 -60.39 72.47 -53.44
CA ASN A 65 -59.66 73.71 -53.30
C ASN A 65 -59.31 74.01 -51.84
N GLN A 66 -60.21 73.77 -50.88
CA GLN A 66 -59.95 73.93 -49.45
C GLN A 66 -58.93 72.91 -48.94
N THR A 67 -58.94 71.67 -49.44
CA THR A 67 -57.98 70.64 -49.06
C THR A 67 -56.62 70.91 -49.69
N GLN A 68 -56.58 71.42 -50.93
CA GLN A 68 -55.36 71.87 -51.58
C GLN A 68 -54.80 73.12 -50.90
N GLU A 69 -55.65 74.08 -50.54
CA GLU A 69 -55.27 75.28 -49.82
C GLU A 69 -54.80 74.96 -48.40
N LEU A 70 -55.46 74.04 -47.68
CA LEU A 70 -54.99 73.53 -46.39
C LEU A 70 -53.69 72.73 -46.53
N ALA A 71 -53.58 71.86 -47.54
CA ALA A 71 -52.35 71.13 -47.82
C ALA A 71 -51.21 72.04 -48.27
N PHE A 72 -51.50 73.23 -48.81
CA PHE A 72 -50.51 74.24 -49.23
C PHE A 72 -50.20 75.25 -48.10
N GLN A 73 -51.15 75.56 -47.22
CA GLN A 73 -50.94 76.41 -46.05
C GLN A 73 -50.21 75.65 -44.95
N GLU A 74 -50.57 74.39 -44.72
CA GLU A 74 -50.04 73.52 -43.66
C GLU A 74 -49.07 72.43 -44.19
N TYR A 75 -48.60 72.56 -45.45
CA TYR A 75 -47.56 71.68 -45.99
C TYR A 75 -46.30 71.59 -45.11
N PRO A 76 -45.85 72.67 -44.42
CA PRO A 76 -44.71 72.58 -43.50
C PRO A 76 -45.02 71.66 -42.33
N THR A 77 -46.23 71.72 -41.77
CA THR A 77 -46.69 70.88 -40.67
C THR A 77 -46.74 69.40 -41.06
N PHE A 78 -47.14 69.09 -42.31
CA PHE A 78 -47.10 67.71 -42.82
C PHE A 78 -45.67 67.20 -43.04
N ILE A 79 -44.76 68.03 -43.57
CA ILE A 79 -43.35 67.65 -43.73
C ILE A 79 -42.69 67.48 -42.36
N GLU A 80 -42.91 68.40 -41.41
CA GLU A 80 -42.41 68.29 -40.05
C GLU A 80 -42.97 67.05 -39.34
N THR A 81 -44.24 66.72 -39.55
CA THR A 81 -44.85 65.50 -38.98
C THR A 81 -44.24 64.24 -39.57
N ALA A 82 -44.00 64.21 -40.89
CA ALA A 82 -43.35 63.09 -41.56
C ALA A 82 -41.88 62.93 -41.13
N GLN A 83 -41.14 64.03 -41.03
CA GLN A 83 -39.76 64.05 -40.53
C GLN A 83 -39.70 63.63 -39.06
N CYS A 84 -40.56 64.17 -38.21
CA CYS A 84 -40.67 63.79 -36.80
C CYS A 84 -41.01 62.30 -36.65
N THR A 85 -41.92 61.77 -37.48
CA THR A 85 -42.25 60.34 -37.49
C THR A 85 -41.06 59.48 -37.93
N GLN A 86 -40.30 59.94 -38.93
CA GLN A 86 -39.09 59.25 -39.38
C GLN A 86 -37.97 59.29 -38.33
N ASP A 87 -37.78 60.42 -37.65
CA ASP A 87 -36.83 60.58 -36.55
C ASP A 87 -37.21 59.72 -35.34
N ILE A 88 -38.50 59.67 -34.99
CA ILE A 88 -39.03 58.78 -33.96
C ILE A 88 -38.76 57.33 -34.32
N PHE A 89 -39.00 56.92 -35.57
CA PHE A 89 -38.75 55.55 -36.02
C PHE A 89 -37.25 55.19 -35.94
N GLN A 90 -36.36 56.09 -36.37
CA GLN A 90 -34.91 55.89 -36.24
C GLN A 90 -34.46 55.84 -34.78
N ASN A 91 -34.98 56.71 -33.92
CA ASN A 91 -34.66 56.71 -32.50
C ASN A 91 -35.19 55.44 -31.82
N PHE A 92 -36.37 54.97 -32.19
CA PHE A 92 -36.92 53.72 -31.70
C PHE A 92 -36.07 52.52 -32.11
N GLN A 93 -35.58 52.49 -33.36
CA GLN A 93 -34.61 51.47 -33.79
C GLN A 93 -33.30 51.52 -32.99
N LYS A 94 -32.74 52.72 -32.74
CA LYS A 94 -31.53 52.89 -31.93
C LYS A 94 -31.75 52.42 -30.49
N VAL A 95 -32.91 52.73 -29.91
CA VAL A 95 -33.31 52.27 -28.57
C VAL A 95 -33.40 50.75 -28.56
N ASN A 96 -34.09 50.15 -29.53
CA ASN A 96 -34.24 48.70 -29.58
C ASN A 96 -32.88 47.97 -29.70
N GLN A 97 -31.99 48.46 -30.58
CA GLN A 97 -30.63 47.93 -30.69
C GLN A 97 -29.82 48.09 -29.39
N SER A 98 -29.99 49.22 -28.69
CA SER A 98 -29.31 49.47 -27.41
C SER A 98 -29.84 48.55 -26.32
N THR A 99 -31.14 48.29 -26.30
CA THR A 99 -31.79 47.36 -25.37
C THR A 99 -31.37 45.91 -25.65
N GLU A 100 -31.24 45.49 -26.91
CA GLU A 100 -30.72 44.16 -27.25
C GLU A 100 -29.25 43.99 -26.83
N LYS A 101 -28.41 45.00 -27.07
CA LYS A 101 -27.03 45.03 -26.59
C LYS A 101 -26.94 44.98 -25.07
N LEU A 102 -27.82 45.69 -24.37
CA LEU A 102 -27.89 45.65 -22.91
C LEU A 102 -28.31 44.27 -22.41
N THR A 103 -29.34 43.66 -22.99
CA THR A 103 -29.82 42.32 -22.62
C THR A 103 -28.76 41.25 -22.85
N SER A 104 -28.09 41.28 -24.00
CA SER A 104 -26.99 40.35 -24.31
C SER A 104 -25.79 40.56 -23.38
N GLY A 105 -25.41 41.81 -23.12
CA GLY A 105 -24.35 42.15 -22.17
C GLY A 105 -24.65 41.73 -20.73
N LEU A 106 -25.89 41.91 -20.28
CA LEU A 106 -26.34 41.48 -18.95
C LEU A 106 -26.34 39.95 -18.81
N THR A 107 -26.72 39.24 -19.87
CA THR A 107 -26.69 37.77 -19.89
C THR A 107 -25.26 37.25 -19.81
N ASN A 108 -24.35 37.82 -20.60
CA ASN A 108 -22.92 37.48 -20.54
C ASN A 108 -22.31 37.81 -19.17
N LEU A 109 -22.64 38.98 -18.60
CA LEU A 109 -22.21 39.34 -17.25
C LEU A 109 -22.69 38.32 -16.21
N LYS A 110 -23.95 37.90 -16.29
CA LYS A 110 -24.51 36.87 -15.40
C LYS A 110 -23.74 35.55 -15.53
N GLU A 111 -23.48 35.09 -16.75
CA GLU A 111 -22.69 33.88 -17.00
C GLU A 111 -21.28 33.99 -16.42
N LYS A 112 -20.60 35.11 -16.66
CA LYS A 112 -19.25 35.36 -16.13
C LYS A 112 -19.22 35.49 -14.61
N CYS A 113 -20.26 36.06 -13.99
CA CYS A 113 -20.39 36.09 -12.54
C CYS A 113 -20.60 34.68 -11.95
N LEU A 114 -21.37 33.82 -12.62
CA LEU A 114 -21.54 32.42 -12.21
C LEU A 114 -20.24 31.62 -12.32
N GLU A 115 -19.55 31.76 -13.45
CA GLU A 115 -18.23 31.16 -13.68
C GLU A 115 -17.21 31.65 -12.64
N PHE A 116 -17.17 32.95 -12.38
CA PHE A 116 -16.33 33.54 -11.35
C PHE A 116 -16.67 33.00 -9.96
N SER A 117 -17.95 32.88 -9.61
CA SER A 117 -18.38 32.35 -8.32
C SER A 117 -17.93 30.89 -8.12
N GLN A 118 -18.11 30.04 -9.12
CA GLN A 118 -17.64 28.64 -9.10
C GLN A 118 -16.11 28.56 -8.99
N THR A 119 -15.41 29.37 -9.79
CA THR A 119 -13.94 29.42 -9.79
C THR A 119 -13.42 29.91 -8.44
N ALA A 120 -13.99 30.98 -7.89
CA ALA A 120 -13.64 31.53 -6.60
C ALA A 120 -13.88 30.54 -5.45
N GLN A 121 -14.97 29.76 -5.49
CA GLN A 121 -15.22 28.70 -4.51
C GLN A 121 -14.16 27.60 -4.59
N SER A 122 -13.83 27.11 -5.79
CA SER A 122 -12.80 26.09 -5.98
C SER A 122 -11.41 26.58 -5.54
N LEU A 123 -11.06 27.84 -5.86
CA LEU A 123 -9.81 28.47 -5.48
C LEU A 123 -9.73 28.72 -3.97
N SER A 124 -10.83 29.15 -3.36
CA SER A 124 -10.92 29.32 -1.91
C SER A 124 -10.76 27.99 -1.18
N ALA A 125 -11.39 26.92 -1.67
CA ALA A 125 -11.23 25.58 -1.13
C ALA A 125 -9.79 25.07 -1.27
N ALA A 126 -9.18 25.24 -2.44
CA ALA A 126 -7.78 24.88 -2.67
C ALA A 126 -6.84 25.67 -1.75
N ARG A 127 -6.99 27.00 -1.66
CA ARG A 127 -6.20 27.86 -0.78
C ARG A 127 -6.36 27.48 0.68
N ARG A 128 -7.58 27.14 1.12
CA ARG A 128 -7.85 26.63 2.47
C ARG A 128 -7.09 25.34 2.75
N LEU A 129 -7.13 24.37 1.81
CA LEU A 129 -6.40 23.12 1.94
C LEU A 129 -4.87 23.34 1.97
N THR A 130 -4.34 24.18 1.08
CA THR A 130 -2.92 24.53 1.07
C THR A 130 -2.49 25.23 2.36
N SER A 131 -3.29 26.17 2.86
CA SER A 131 -3.01 26.86 4.12
C SER A 131 -3.05 25.91 5.31
N LEU A 132 -3.99 24.95 5.32
CA LEU A 132 -4.06 23.93 6.36
C LEU A 132 -2.84 23.01 6.31
N ALA A 133 -2.45 22.54 5.12
CA ALA A 133 -1.26 21.72 4.92
C ALA A 133 0.00 22.47 5.39
N LEU A 134 0.15 23.75 5.04
CA LEU A 134 1.27 24.58 5.50
C LEU A 134 1.29 24.72 7.03
N SER A 135 0.14 24.93 7.65
CA SER A 135 0.02 25.06 9.11
C SER A 135 0.38 23.78 9.88
N ARG A 136 0.23 22.61 9.24
CA ARG A 136 0.50 21.28 9.82
C ARG A 136 1.71 20.60 9.20
N HIS A 137 2.49 21.29 8.37
CA HIS A 137 3.55 20.66 7.57
C HIS A 137 4.61 20.01 8.46
N THR A 138 4.95 20.60 9.61
CA THR A 138 5.92 20.06 10.57
C THR A 138 5.46 18.70 11.12
N GLN A 139 4.19 18.58 11.49
CA GLN A 139 3.63 17.32 11.99
C GLN A 139 3.56 16.24 10.89
N LEU A 140 3.31 16.66 9.64
CA LEU A 140 3.37 15.75 8.50
C LEU A 140 4.80 15.29 8.22
N LEU A 141 5.78 16.19 8.36
CA LEU A 141 7.19 15.88 8.19
C LEU A 141 7.68 14.88 9.26
N GLU A 142 7.29 15.06 10.52
CA GLU A 142 7.59 14.11 11.60
C GLU A 142 7.13 12.69 11.26
N ILE A 143 5.95 12.53 10.64
CA ILE A 143 5.44 11.21 10.20
C ILE A 143 6.27 10.65 9.04
N LEU A 144 6.70 11.51 8.12
CA LEU A 144 7.54 11.12 6.99
C LEU A 144 8.98 10.78 7.39
N GLU A 145 9.45 11.29 8.52
CA GLU A 145 10.78 11.03 9.07
C GLU A 145 10.85 9.76 9.92
N LEU A 146 9.70 9.16 10.30
CA LEU A 146 9.66 7.93 11.12
C LEU A 146 10.50 6.77 10.54
N PRO A 147 10.52 6.50 9.22
CA PRO A 147 11.38 5.45 8.66
C PRO A 147 12.88 5.76 8.85
N GLN A 148 13.28 7.02 8.69
CA GLN A 148 14.68 7.44 8.88
C GLN A 148 15.10 7.36 10.35
N LEU A 149 14.19 7.76 11.25
CA LEU A 149 14.39 7.61 12.69
C LEU A 149 14.51 6.13 13.06
N MET A 150 13.66 5.26 12.51
CA MET A 150 13.72 3.81 12.72
C MET A 150 15.05 3.23 12.24
N ASP A 151 15.50 3.56 11.03
CA ASP A 151 16.79 3.11 10.50
C ASP A 151 17.95 3.56 11.41
N THR A 152 17.91 4.79 11.93
CA THR A 152 18.90 5.32 12.87
C THR A 152 18.90 4.56 14.20
N CYS A 153 17.72 4.31 14.78
CA CYS A 153 17.60 3.53 16.02
C CYS A 153 18.16 2.11 15.85
N VAL A 154 17.81 1.44 14.75
CA VAL A 154 18.26 0.07 14.45
C VAL A 154 19.78 0.02 14.22
N ARG A 155 20.36 0.95 13.47
CA ARG A 155 21.82 0.99 13.22
C ARG A 155 22.64 1.23 14.48
N ASN A 156 22.11 2.06 15.40
CA ASN A 156 22.80 2.40 16.64
C ASN A 156 22.52 1.39 17.78
N GLY A 157 21.65 0.40 17.56
CA GLY A 157 21.31 -0.61 18.57
C GLY A 157 20.36 -0.11 19.67
N TYR A 158 19.62 0.96 19.42
CA TYR A 158 18.56 1.49 20.28
C TYR A 158 17.27 0.66 20.09
N TRP A 159 17.30 -0.59 20.58
CA TRP A 159 16.24 -1.58 20.34
C TRP A 159 14.92 -1.24 21.01
N GLU A 160 14.97 -0.60 22.19
CA GLU A 160 13.78 -0.25 22.96
C GLU A 160 12.95 0.80 22.21
N GLU A 161 13.62 1.87 21.79
CA GLU A 161 13.07 2.98 21.03
C GLU A 161 12.58 2.50 19.64
N ALA A 162 13.31 1.59 19.00
CA ALA A 162 12.89 0.99 17.74
C ALA A 162 11.59 0.17 17.89
N LEU A 163 11.44 -0.59 18.98
CA LEU A 163 10.21 -1.35 19.26
C LEU A 163 9.02 -0.42 19.54
N GLU A 164 9.24 0.65 20.32
CA GLU A 164 8.21 1.65 20.57
C GLU A 164 7.76 2.32 19.27
N LEU A 165 8.70 2.69 18.41
CA LEU A 165 8.43 3.30 17.11
C LEU A 165 7.66 2.36 16.18
N ALA A 166 8.07 1.09 16.10
CA ALA A 166 7.35 0.06 15.34
C ALA A 166 5.90 -0.10 15.85
N SER A 167 5.69 -0.11 17.17
CA SER A 167 4.35 -0.18 17.76
C SER A 167 3.51 1.06 17.48
N TYR A 168 4.12 2.24 17.43
CA TYR A 168 3.46 3.49 17.08
C TYR A 168 3.00 3.47 15.61
N VAL A 169 3.88 3.10 14.70
CA VAL A 169 3.59 3.04 13.27
C VAL A 169 2.53 1.97 12.95
N ALA A 170 2.57 0.81 13.61
CA ALA A 170 1.53 -0.21 13.47
C ALA A 170 0.15 0.26 13.96
N ARG A 171 0.09 1.07 15.03
CA ARG A 171 -1.15 1.72 15.49
C ARG A 171 -1.61 2.80 14.50
N LEU A 172 -0.68 3.54 13.90
CA LEU A 172 -0.97 4.57 12.92
C LEU A 172 -1.58 3.97 11.65
N GLU A 173 -0.98 2.90 11.13
CA GLU A 173 -1.47 2.15 9.96
C GLU A 173 -2.88 1.59 10.22
N ARG A 174 -3.14 1.02 11.41
CA ARG A 174 -4.47 0.51 11.76
C ARG A 174 -5.55 1.59 11.78
N LYS A 175 -5.20 2.82 12.18
CA LYS A 175 -6.15 3.95 12.23
C LYS A 175 -6.33 4.65 10.89
N LEU A 176 -5.27 4.74 10.08
CA LEU A 176 -5.21 5.58 8.88
C LEU A 176 -4.81 4.79 7.62
N GLY A 177 -5.06 3.49 7.58
CA GLY A 177 -4.67 2.58 6.49
C GLY A 177 -5.34 2.86 5.14
N TYR A 178 -6.31 3.78 5.08
CA TYR A 178 -6.88 4.26 3.83
C TYR A 178 -5.98 5.26 3.09
N ILE A 179 -4.93 5.79 3.74
CA ILE A 179 -3.99 6.75 3.15
C ILE A 179 -2.77 5.97 2.61
N PRO A 180 -2.53 5.94 1.27
CA PRO A 180 -1.43 5.17 0.69
C PRO A 180 -0.04 5.56 1.21
N LEU A 181 0.15 6.83 1.53
CA LEU A 181 1.42 7.35 2.07
C LEU A 181 1.76 6.73 3.44
N ILE A 182 0.76 6.53 4.30
CA ILE A 182 0.97 5.94 5.63
C ILE A 182 1.28 4.44 5.50
N VAL A 183 0.61 3.75 4.58
CA VAL A 183 0.93 2.35 4.27
C VAL A 183 2.37 2.22 3.78
N LYS A 184 2.84 3.14 2.93
CA LYS A 184 4.25 3.16 2.48
C LYS A 184 5.22 3.38 3.64
N VAL A 185 4.95 4.35 4.52
CA VAL A 185 5.75 4.58 5.75
C VAL A 185 5.80 3.33 6.63
N ALA A 186 4.66 2.66 6.82
CA ALA A 186 4.59 1.42 7.60
C ALA A 186 5.42 0.29 6.98
N GLN A 187 5.39 0.13 5.66
CA GLN A 187 6.20 -0.85 4.93
C GLN A 187 7.71 -0.59 5.06
N GLU A 188 8.13 0.68 4.98
CA GLU A 188 9.54 1.05 5.17
C GLU A 188 10.01 0.75 6.61
N VAL A 189 9.21 1.10 7.62
CA VAL A 189 9.48 0.78 9.03
C VAL A 189 9.52 -0.74 9.27
N GLN A 190 8.62 -1.49 8.63
CA GLN A 190 8.64 -2.96 8.69
C GLN A 190 9.91 -3.54 8.07
N SER A 191 10.45 -2.93 7.02
CA SER A 191 11.71 -3.33 6.41
C SER A 191 12.89 -3.12 7.36
N CYS A 192 12.95 -1.98 8.06
CA CYS A 192 13.92 -1.75 9.14
C CYS A 192 13.74 -2.73 10.31
N THR A 193 12.50 -3.09 10.64
CA THR A 193 12.19 -4.10 11.68
C THR A 193 12.73 -5.49 11.31
N ARG A 194 12.68 -5.86 10.02
CA ARG A 194 13.30 -7.12 9.54
C ARG A 194 14.83 -7.08 9.66
N LEU A 195 15.45 -5.93 9.41
CA LEU A 195 16.89 -5.75 9.64
C LEU A 195 17.24 -5.91 11.13
N MET A 196 16.49 -5.26 12.02
CA MET A 196 16.63 -5.42 13.46
C MET A 196 16.54 -6.89 13.90
N LEU A 197 15.56 -7.63 13.38
CA LEU A 197 15.40 -9.06 13.67
C LEU A 197 16.67 -9.85 13.30
N SER A 198 17.23 -9.59 12.11
CA SER A 198 18.45 -10.26 11.65
C SER A 198 19.65 -9.95 12.55
N GLN A 199 19.77 -8.71 13.03
CA GLN A 199 20.85 -8.27 13.92
C GLN A 199 20.72 -8.88 15.32
N LEU A 200 19.51 -8.96 15.87
CA LEU A 200 19.25 -9.62 17.16
C LEU A 200 19.59 -11.12 17.10
N ILE A 201 19.20 -11.82 16.02
CA ILE A 201 19.57 -13.23 15.83
C ILE A 201 21.09 -13.38 15.66
N ALA A 202 21.74 -12.45 14.98
CA ALA A 202 23.20 -12.45 14.83
C ALA A 202 23.91 -12.28 16.18
N GLN A 203 23.40 -11.46 17.10
CA GLN A 203 23.94 -11.34 18.46
C GLN A 203 23.89 -12.67 19.23
N LEU A 204 22.85 -13.48 19.03
CA LEU A 204 22.78 -14.82 19.63
C LEU A 204 23.77 -15.82 19.01
N ARG A 205 24.30 -15.55 17.81
CA ARG A 205 25.36 -16.36 17.17
C ARG A 205 26.77 -15.98 17.63
N MET A 206 26.90 -15.05 18.57
CA MET A 206 28.17 -14.64 19.16
C MET A 206 28.28 -15.13 20.61
N PRO A 207 29.50 -15.22 21.18
CA PRO A 207 29.66 -15.54 22.60
C PRO A 207 28.92 -14.47 23.43
N ALA A 208 27.88 -14.91 24.15
CA ALA A 208 27.04 -14.00 24.92
C ALA A 208 26.67 -14.61 26.28
N GLN A 209 26.61 -13.76 27.30
CA GLN A 209 26.22 -14.15 28.66
C GLN A 209 24.70 -14.20 28.81
N LEU A 210 24.22 -14.90 29.84
CA LEU A 210 22.79 -15.04 30.14
C LEU A 210 22.02 -13.70 30.19
N PRO A 211 22.49 -12.62 30.84
CA PRO A 211 21.75 -11.35 30.88
C PRO A 211 21.54 -10.75 29.49
N HIS A 212 22.51 -10.90 28.59
CA HIS A 212 22.37 -10.42 27.21
C HIS A 212 21.35 -11.27 26.43
N CYS A 213 21.39 -12.60 26.61
CA CYS A 213 20.41 -13.49 25.98
C CYS A 213 18.98 -13.20 26.41
N LEU A 214 18.77 -12.97 27.72
CA LEU A 214 17.47 -12.57 28.26
C LEU A 214 16.96 -11.27 27.62
N LYS A 215 17.82 -10.27 27.46
CA LYS A 215 17.47 -9.01 26.78
C LYS A 215 17.09 -9.25 25.32
N VAL A 216 17.93 -9.96 24.56
CA VAL A 216 17.69 -10.21 23.13
C VAL A 216 16.41 -11.03 22.93
N VAL A 217 16.21 -12.10 23.69
CA VAL A 217 14.98 -12.89 23.64
C VAL A 217 13.76 -12.07 24.09
N GLY A 218 13.92 -11.19 25.08
CA GLY A 218 12.89 -10.23 25.48
C GLY A 218 12.48 -9.30 24.35
N TYR A 219 13.44 -8.79 23.57
CA TYR A 219 13.15 -8.00 22.37
C TYR A 219 12.43 -8.84 21.31
N LEU A 220 12.89 -10.07 21.04
CA LEU A 220 12.24 -10.97 20.07
C LEU A 220 10.78 -11.28 20.44
N ARG A 221 10.48 -11.51 21.72
CA ARG A 221 9.10 -11.69 22.22
C ARG A 221 8.25 -10.45 21.97
N ARG A 222 8.80 -9.25 22.23
CA ARG A 222 8.09 -7.97 22.02
C ARG A 222 7.87 -7.60 20.57
N MET A 223 8.69 -8.11 19.65
CA MET A 223 8.45 -7.94 18.21
C MET A 223 7.17 -8.66 17.75
N GLY A 224 6.74 -9.71 18.46
CA GLY A 224 5.51 -10.45 18.15
C GLY A 224 5.55 -11.17 16.79
N VAL A 225 6.74 -11.43 16.24
CA VAL A 225 6.94 -12.08 14.94
C VAL A 225 6.96 -13.62 15.07
N PHE A 226 7.39 -14.12 16.23
CA PHE A 226 7.55 -15.55 16.49
C PHE A 226 6.66 -15.98 17.66
N SER A 227 6.14 -17.20 17.57
CA SER A 227 5.60 -17.95 18.70
C SER A 227 6.70 -18.33 19.70
N GLU A 228 6.33 -18.72 20.92
CA GLU A 228 7.31 -19.07 21.96
C GLU A 228 8.14 -20.29 21.54
N GLU A 229 7.55 -21.25 20.83
CA GLU A 229 8.19 -22.43 20.27
C GLU A 229 9.20 -22.06 19.18
N GLU A 230 8.85 -21.11 18.32
CA GLU A 230 9.76 -20.60 17.29
C GLU A 230 10.94 -19.85 17.92
N ILE A 231 10.71 -19.07 18.99
CA ILE A 231 11.79 -18.37 19.70
C ILE A 231 12.75 -19.38 20.33
N ARG A 232 12.25 -20.44 20.98
CA ARG A 232 13.06 -21.55 21.52
C ARG A 232 13.93 -22.17 20.43
N LEU A 233 13.33 -22.52 19.30
CA LEU A 233 14.05 -23.13 18.18
C LEU A 233 15.10 -22.18 17.61
N LYS A 234 14.77 -20.90 17.41
CA LYS A 234 15.72 -19.88 16.89
C LYS A 234 16.87 -19.65 17.84
N PHE A 235 16.61 -19.63 19.15
CA PHE A 235 17.65 -19.52 20.17
C PHE A 235 18.62 -20.71 20.07
N LEU A 236 18.12 -21.94 20.10
CA LEU A 236 18.96 -23.14 20.01
C LEU A 236 19.70 -23.22 18.67
N GLN A 237 19.07 -22.85 17.56
CA GLN A 237 19.72 -22.77 16.24
C GLN A 237 20.87 -21.77 16.24
N ALA A 238 20.66 -20.55 16.74
CA ALA A 238 21.69 -19.52 16.79
C ALA A 238 22.86 -19.92 17.70
N ARG A 239 22.56 -20.47 18.89
CA ARG A 239 23.58 -20.98 19.81
C ARG A 239 24.35 -22.17 19.25
N ASN A 240 23.66 -23.08 18.55
CA ASN A 240 24.29 -24.21 17.90
C ASN A 240 25.18 -23.80 16.72
N SER A 241 24.80 -22.76 15.96
CA SER A 241 25.67 -22.21 14.91
C SER A 241 26.97 -21.67 15.50
N TRP A 242 26.88 -20.89 16.59
CA TRP A 242 28.06 -20.41 17.30
C TRP A 242 28.94 -21.56 17.82
N PHE A 243 28.33 -22.53 18.51
CA PHE A 243 29.03 -23.69 19.06
C PHE A 243 29.76 -24.50 17.97
N LYS A 244 29.11 -24.72 16.83
CA LYS A 244 29.74 -25.41 15.69
C LYS A 244 30.95 -24.65 15.15
N SER A 245 30.85 -23.33 14.99
CA SER A 245 31.99 -22.51 14.58
C SER A 245 33.17 -22.65 15.54
N THR A 246 32.91 -22.68 16.85
CA THR A 246 33.96 -22.90 17.86
C THR A 246 34.61 -24.29 17.76
N LEU A 247 33.83 -25.33 17.44
CA LEU A 247 34.37 -26.68 17.25
C LEU A 247 35.17 -26.81 15.94
N ASP A 248 34.74 -26.13 14.87
CA ASP A 248 35.40 -26.18 13.57
C ASP A 248 36.79 -25.50 13.59
N GLU A 249 37.04 -24.61 14.56
CA GLU A 249 38.35 -23.97 14.79
C GLU A 249 39.38 -24.88 15.47
N ILE A 250 38.98 -26.08 15.96
CA ILE A 250 39.89 -26.99 16.66
C ILE A 250 40.87 -27.63 15.64
N PRO A 251 42.19 -27.53 15.87
CA PRO A 251 43.19 -28.17 15.00
C PRO A 251 43.04 -29.70 14.99
N LYS A 252 43.17 -30.32 13.81
CA LYS A 252 42.93 -31.76 13.56
C LYS A 252 44.20 -32.59 13.36
N GLU A 253 45.37 -31.98 13.50
CA GLU A 253 46.68 -32.61 13.24
C GLU A 253 47.03 -33.63 14.33
N ASP A 254 46.75 -33.32 15.59
CA ASP A 254 46.95 -34.21 16.73
C ASP A 254 45.59 -34.68 17.28
N ALA A 255 45.26 -35.95 17.05
CA ALA A 255 44.00 -36.56 17.48
C ALA A 255 43.81 -36.49 19.01
N TYR A 256 44.87 -36.61 19.81
CA TYR A 256 44.75 -36.52 21.26
C TYR A 256 44.34 -35.10 21.70
N GLN A 257 45.01 -34.08 21.15
CA GLN A 257 44.70 -32.68 21.45
C GLN A 257 43.34 -32.26 20.89
N HIS A 258 42.98 -32.73 19.68
CA HIS A 258 41.67 -32.49 19.09
C HIS A 258 40.54 -33.02 19.97
N VAL A 259 40.65 -34.28 20.43
CA VAL A 259 39.63 -34.89 21.30
C VAL A 259 39.54 -34.17 22.64
N LEU A 260 40.67 -33.87 23.29
CA LEU A 260 40.65 -33.16 24.58
C LEU A 260 39.98 -31.78 24.48
N LYS A 261 40.34 -30.99 23.45
CA LYS A 261 39.71 -29.69 23.21
C LYS A 261 38.23 -29.83 22.87
N THR A 262 37.86 -30.83 22.06
CA THR A 262 36.47 -31.10 21.72
C THR A 262 35.64 -31.43 22.96
N VAL A 263 36.17 -32.27 23.86
CA VAL A 263 35.53 -32.61 25.15
C VAL A 263 35.36 -31.36 26.01
N GLU A 264 36.43 -30.58 26.16
CA GLU A 264 36.42 -29.37 26.99
C GLU A 264 35.41 -28.34 26.50
N LEU A 265 35.49 -27.96 25.22
CA LEU A 265 34.61 -26.96 24.60
C LEU A 265 33.16 -27.44 24.56
N SER A 266 32.92 -28.72 24.23
CA SER A 266 31.57 -29.30 24.28
C SER A 266 31.00 -29.24 25.68
N ARG A 267 31.77 -29.64 26.70
CA ARG A 267 31.31 -29.60 28.09
C ARG A 267 30.94 -28.21 28.55
N VAL A 268 31.83 -27.22 28.33
CA VAL A 268 31.61 -25.84 28.78
C VAL A 268 30.45 -25.21 28.02
N HIS A 269 30.51 -25.19 26.69
CA HIS A 269 29.55 -24.44 25.89
C HIS A 269 28.17 -25.07 25.83
N LEU A 270 28.06 -26.40 25.78
CA LEU A 270 26.74 -27.03 25.82
C LEU A 270 26.10 -26.86 27.20
N PHE A 271 26.88 -26.87 28.29
CA PHE A 271 26.36 -26.60 29.63
C PHE A 271 25.87 -25.15 29.77
N ASP A 272 26.63 -24.19 29.23
CA ASP A 272 26.23 -22.78 29.19
C ASP A 272 24.93 -22.59 28.39
N ILE A 273 24.84 -23.18 27.20
CA ILE A 273 23.63 -23.10 26.36
C ILE A 273 22.44 -23.74 27.06
N ALA A 274 22.63 -24.91 27.69
CA ALA A 274 21.59 -25.58 28.46
C ALA A 274 21.09 -24.75 29.65
N THR A 275 22.02 -24.17 30.42
CA THR A 275 21.69 -23.30 31.54
C THR A 275 20.99 -22.03 31.09
N GLN A 276 21.45 -21.44 29.98
CA GLN A 276 20.81 -20.27 29.39
C GLN A 276 19.40 -20.58 28.91
N TYR A 277 19.21 -21.71 28.22
CA TYR A 277 17.91 -22.14 27.75
C TYR A 277 16.93 -22.29 28.92
N ARG A 278 17.30 -23.05 29.96
CA ARG A 278 16.44 -23.28 31.14
C ARG A 278 16.11 -22.00 31.91
N ALA A 279 17.01 -21.02 31.90
CA ALA A 279 16.79 -19.73 32.54
C ALA A 279 15.88 -18.78 31.71
N ILE A 280 15.85 -18.92 30.38
CA ILE A 280 15.05 -18.08 29.48
C ILE A 280 13.65 -18.68 29.26
N PHE A 281 13.58 -20.01 29.17
CA PHE A 281 12.39 -20.80 28.88
C PHE A 281 12.14 -21.69 30.11
N THR A 282 11.34 -21.18 31.03
CA THR A 282 11.07 -21.80 32.33
C THR A 282 10.16 -23.02 32.19
N ASP A 283 10.70 -24.12 31.67
CA ASP A 283 9.94 -25.36 31.42
C ASP A 283 9.58 -26.13 32.73
N GLU A 284 10.01 -25.63 33.90
CA GLU A 284 9.89 -26.28 35.22
C GLU A 284 8.99 -25.51 36.19
N ASP A 285 8.39 -24.39 35.79
CA ASP A 285 7.49 -23.63 36.66
C ASP A 285 6.11 -24.30 36.71
N PRO A 286 5.62 -24.76 37.88
CA PRO A 286 4.31 -25.41 38.02
C PRO A 286 3.15 -24.58 37.46
N LEU A 287 3.29 -23.24 37.45
CA LEU A 287 2.29 -22.33 36.90
C LEU A 287 2.31 -22.27 35.35
N VAL A 288 3.46 -22.56 34.74
CA VAL A 288 3.61 -22.67 33.27
C VAL A 288 3.10 -24.04 32.80
N LEU A 289 3.44 -25.11 33.53
CA LEU A 289 2.94 -26.47 33.27
C LEU A 289 1.41 -26.56 33.34
N ALA A 290 0.76 -25.76 34.20
CA ALA A 290 -0.70 -25.71 34.32
C ALA A 290 -1.40 -24.99 33.15
N ASN A 291 -0.67 -24.16 32.38
CA ASN A 291 -1.17 -23.40 31.24
C ASN A 291 -0.65 -23.92 29.89
N GLN A 292 0.17 -24.97 29.88
CA GLN A 292 0.66 -25.58 28.65
C GLN A 292 -0.43 -26.42 27.99
N ASP A 293 -0.54 -26.30 26.67
CA ASP A 293 -1.39 -27.17 25.88
C ASP A 293 -0.93 -28.64 26.04
N PRO A 294 -1.82 -29.58 26.41
CA PRO A 294 -1.46 -30.99 26.64
C PRO A 294 -0.81 -31.68 25.43
N ASN A 295 -0.96 -31.11 24.23
CA ASN A 295 -0.44 -31.63 22.98
C ASN A 295 0.94 -31.05 22.59
N THR A 296 1.44 -30.02 23.27
CA THR A 296 2.66 -29.31 22.88
C THR A 296 3.75 -29.58 23.92
N ASN A 297 4.59 -30.58 23.68
CA ASN A 297 5.72 -30.85 24.58
C ASN A 297 6.88 -29.90 24.27
N GLU A 298 6.77 -28.66 24.75
CA GLU A 298 7.78 -27.61 24.55
C GLU A 298 9.17 -28.03 25.05
N SER A 299 9.20 -28.80 26.15
CA SER A 299 10.44 -29.35 26.71
C SER A 299 11.11 -30.38 25.78
N ALA A 300 10.35 -31.04 24.90
CA ALA A 300 10.89 -31.99 23.94
C ALA A 300 11.87 -31.33 22.95
N ILE A 301 11.68 -30.04 22.61
CA ILE A 301 12.60 -29.31 21.73
C ILE A 301 14.00 -29.29 22.34
N TYR A 302 14.09 -28.97 23.64
CA TYR A 302 15.33 -28.94 24.39
C TYR A 302 15.98 -30.32 24.50
N TYR A 303 15.22 -31.33 24.95
CA TYR A 303 15.78 -32.67 25.13
C TYR A 303 16.18 -33.32 23.80
N SER A 304 15.40 -33.11 22.73
CA SER A 304 15.78 -33.55 21.38
C SER A 304 17.07 -32.88 20.92
N TRP A 305 17.26 -31.59 21.21
CA TRP A 305 18.50 -30.89 20.87
C TRP A 305 19.69 -31.44 21.67
N ILE A 306 19.55 -31.66 22.97
CA ILE A 306 20.61 -32.26 23.81
C ILE A 306 21.00 -33.65 23.31
N ILE A 307 20.02 -34.52 23.04
CA ILE A 307 20.26 -35.87 22.50
C ILE A 307 21.03 -35.78 21.18
N GLN A 308 20.64 -34.87 20.29
CA GLN A 308 21.37 -34.64 19.04
C GLN A 308 22.82 -34.21 19.31
N LYS A 309 23.07 -33.28 20.24
CA LYS A 309 24.44 -32.83 20.57
C LYS A 309 25.30 -33.94 21.15
N ILE A 310 24.72 -34.77 22.02
CA ILE A 310 25.42 -35.95 22.57
C ILE A 310 25.75 -36.92 21.44
N THR A 311 24.82 -37.17 20.52
CA THR A 311 25.03 -38.04 19.36
C THR A 311 26.13 -37.50 18.43
N ASP A 312 26.12 -36.21 18.13
CA ASP A 312 27.17 -35.53 17.34
C ASP A 312 28.55 -35.71 18.00
N PHE A 313 28.63 -35.52 19.33
CA PHE A 313 29.86 -35.70 20.10
C PHE A 313 30.35 -37.15 20.10
N LEU A 314 29.46 -38.13 20.31
CA LEU A 314 29.81 -39.55 20.26
C LEU A 314 30.31 -39.97 18.87
N GLY A 315 29.72 -39.43 17.81
CA GLY A 315 30.16 -39.66 16.42
C GLY A 315 31.55 -39.06 16.14
N ALA A 316 31.82 -37.85 16.64
CA ALA A 316 33.15 -37.25 16.55
C ALA A 316 34.19 -38.08 17.32
N LEU A 317 33.84 -38.52 18.53
CA LEU A 317 34.70 -39.34 19.37
C LEU A 317 35.01 -40.70 18.71
N GLN A 318 34.03 -41.36 18.10
CA GLN A 318 34.22 -42.61 17.38
C GLN A 318 35.22 -42.49 16.22
N CYS A 319 35.26 -41.34 15.54
CA CYS A 319 36.20 -41.08 14.44
C CYS A 319 37.65 -40.87 14.92
N ASP A 320 37.85 -40.31 16.11
CA ASP A 320 39.17 -39.87 16.57
C ASP A 320 39.82 -40.85 17.55
N LEU A 321 39.05 -41.57 18.37
CA LEU A 321 39.60 -42.52 19.34
C LEU A 321 40.59 -43.54 18.73
N PRO A 322 40.35 -44.13 17.53
CA PRO A 322 41.31 -45.05 16.94
C PRO A 322 42.70 -44.45 16.72
N LYS A 323 42.78 -43.14 16.48
CA LYS A 323 44.02 -42.39 16.17
C LYS A 323 44.79 -41.95 17.42
N VAL A 324 44.17 -41.95 18.59
CA VAL A 324 44.79 -41.53 19.86
C VAL A 324 45.80 -42.59 20.33
N SER A 325 46.95 -42.22 20.88
CA SER A 325 47.93 -43.20 21.37
C SER A 325 47.36 -44.06 22.53
N PRO A 326 47.81 -45.32 22.71
CA PRO A 326 47.37 -46.18 23.81
C PRO A 326 47.61 -45.58 25.20
N SER A 327 48.76 -44.92 25.40
CA SER A 327 49.13 -44.28 26.67
C SER A 327 48.21 -43.13 27.06
N SER A 328 47.57 -42.49 26.07
CA SER A 328 46.72 -41.32 26.30
C SER A 328 45.22 -41.65 26.39
N LEU A 329 44.84 -42.91 26.10
CA LEU A 329 43.44 -43.33 26.04
C LEU A 329 42.73 -43.23 27.40
N GLU A 330 43.44 -43.55 28.49
CA GLU A 330 42.92 -43.44 29.86
C GLU A 330 42.59 -41.99 30.23
N SER A 331 43.47 -41.04 29.87
CA SER A 331 43.25 -39.61 30.08
C SER A 331 41.99 -39.12 29.33
N VAL A 332 41.86 -39.50 28.06
CA VAL A 332 40.68 -39.16 27.24
C VAL A 332 39.40 -39.76 27.82
N PHE A 333 39.45 -41.02 28.27
CA PHE A 333 38.31 -41.67 28.91
C PHE A 333 37.88 -40.94 30.17
N GLY A 334 38.82 -40.58 31.05
CA GLY A 334 38.55 -39.81 32.26
C GLY A 334 37.85 -38.47 31.97
N GLN A 335 38.32 -37.74 30.95
CA GLN A 335 37.72 -36.47 30.54
C GLN A 335 36.31 -36.64 29.97
N CYS A 336 36.07 -37.67 29.14
CA CYS A 336 34.75 -37.97 28.60
C CYS A 336 33.77 -38.39 29.72
N MET A 337 34.23 -39.19 30.68
CA MET A 337 33.42 -39.61 31.83
C MET A 337 33.06 -38.42 32.72
N TYR A 338 34.00 -37.49 32.94
CA TYR A 338 33.73 -36.25 33.66
C TYR A 338 32.71 -35.37 32.92
N PHE A 339 32.83 -35.26 31.60
CA PHE A 339 31.83 -34.58 30.77
C PHE A 339 30.44 -35.21 30.91
N GLY A 340 30.31 -36.52 30.75
CA GLY A 340 29.04 -37.23 30.93
C GLY A 340 28.44 -37.05 32.33
N LEU A 341 29.27 -37.13 33.37
CA LEU A 341 28.84 -36.87 34.76
C LEU A 341 28.34 -35.43 34.95
N SER A 342 29.03 -34.44 34.37
CA SER A 342 28.62 -33.04 34.48
C SER A 342 27.24 -32.79 33.85
N PHE A 343 26.92 -33.52 32.78
CA PHE A 343 25.62 -33.48 32.11
C PHE A 343 24.51 -34.21 32.87
N GLY A 344 24.87 -35.10 33.81
CA GLY A 344 23.93 -35.64 34.78
C GLY A 344 23.21 -34.55 35.60
N ARG A 345 23.86 -33.40 35.84
CA ARG A 345 23.25 -32.26 36.55
C ARG A 345 22.09 -31.61 35.80
N ILE A 346 22.05 -31.73 34.48
CA ILE A 346 20.96 -31.24 33.62
C ILE A 346 20.06 -32.39 33.14
N GLY A 347 20.18 -33.58 33.73
CA GLY A 347 19.33 -34.74 33.43
C GLY A 347 19.74 -35.54 32.19
N SER A 348 20.98 -35.44 31.73
CA SER A 348 21.43 -36.09 30.47
C SER A 348 22.78 -36.80 30.63
N ASP A 349 22.91 -37.65 31.64
CA ASP A 349 24.12 -38.48 31.82
C ASP A 349 24.23 -39.52 30.69
N PHE A 350 25.33 -39.45 29.93
CA PHE A 350 25.59 -40.33 28.78
C PHE A 350 26.81 -41.25 28.99
N ARG A 351 27.31 -41.42 30.22
CA ARG A 351 28.50 -42.24 30.49
C ARG A 351 28.36 -43.69 30.04
N SER A 352 27.16 -44.26 30.11
CA SER A 352 26.87 -45.61 29.62
C SER A 352 27.11 -45.77 28.12
N LEU A 353 26.97 -44.68 27.34
CA LEU A 353 27.19 -44.68 25.89
C LEU A 353 28.67 -44.58 25.52
N LEU A 354 29.53 -44.11 26.44
CA LEU A 354 30.97 -44.00 26.21
C LEU A 354 31.65 -45.37 26.27
N VAL A 355 31.24 -46.24 27.20
CA VAL A 355 31.92 -47.52 27.47
C VAL A 355 32.11 -48.37 26.20
N PRO A 356 31.08 -48.62 25.38
CA PRO A 356 31.24 -49.43 24.16
C PRO A 356 32.26 -48.86 23.17
N LEU A 357 32.35 -47.52 23.04
CA LEU A 357 33.28 -46.87 22.10
C LEU A 357 34.74 -47.12 22.49
N PHE A 358 35.07 -46.99 23.78
CA PHE A 358 36.42 -47.23 24.26
C PHE A 358 36.75 -48.73 24.29
N SER A 359 35.80 -49.58 24.68
CA SER A 359 35.97 -51.03 24.67
C SER A 359 36.29 -51.54 23.26
N GLN A 360 35.60 -51.03 22.23
CA GLN A 360 35.87 -51.41 20.84
C GLN A 360 37.30 -51.06 20.42
N VAL A 361 37.77 -49.85 20.75
CA VAL A 361 39.14 -49.41 20.39
C VAL A 361 40.21 -50.24 21.10
N VAL A 362 39.99 -50.61 22.36
CA VAL A 362 40.90 -51.51 23.09
C VAL A 362 40.90 -52.90 22.47
N TYR A 363 39.72 -53.43 22.13
CA TYR A 363 39.55 -54.72 21.48
C TYR A 363 40.28 -54.76 20.12
N ASP A 364 40.04 -53.78 19.25
CA ASP A 364 40.65 -53.72 17.91
C ASP A 364 42.17 -53.64 17.98
N ARG A 365 42.72 -52.92 18.97
CA ARG A 365 44.17 -52.84 19.21
C ARG A 365 44.74 -54.15 19.72
N PHE A 366 44.04 -54.82 20.63
CA PHE A 366 44.45 -56.11 21.13
C PHE A 366 44.48 -57.14 20.00
N ASP A 367 43.41 -57.22 19.20
CA ASP A 367 43.31 -58.10 18.05
C ASP A 367 44.44 -57.82 17.03
N HIS A 368 44.66 -56.56 16.67
CA HIS A 368 45.76 -56.18 15.79
C HIS A 368 47.14 -56.56 16.34
N SER A 369 47.39 -56.32 17.63
CA SER A 369 48.66 -56.66 18.28
C SER A 369 48.88 -58.16 18.39
N ALA A 370 47.82 -58.93 18.67
CA ALA A 370 47.86 -60.38 18.73
C ALA A 370 48.18 -60.98 17.35
N ASN A 371 47.43 -60.57 16.32
CA ASN A 371 47.65 -61.01 14.93
C ASN A 371 49.05 -60.64 14.43
N LYS A 372 49.54 -59.44 14.74
CA LYS A 372 50.91 -59.03 14.41
C LYS A 372 51.95 -59.88 15.12
N SER A 373 51.75 -60.18 16.40
CA SER A 373 52.68 -61.01 17.17
C SER A 373 52.70 -62.46 16.67
N GLU A 374 51.54 -63.00 16.30
CA GLU A 374 51.41 -64.32 15.68
C GLU A 374 52.16 -64.37 14.34
N ALA A 375 51.98 -63.37 13.48
CA ALA A 375 52.69 -63.29 12.19
C ALA A 375 54.21 -63.18 12.38
N GLN A 376 54.67 -62.33 13.31
CA GLN A 376 56.09 -62.18 13.63
C GLN A 376 56.68 -63.47 14.21
N PHE A 377 55.93 -64.17 15.06
CA PHE A 377 56.33 -65.46 15.60
C PHE A 377 56.43 -66.52 14.49
N ALA A 378 55.45 -66.58 13.59
CA ALA A 378 55.48 -67.49 12.45
C ALA A 378 56.68 -67.23 11.52
N GLU A 379 57.01 -65.96 11.25
CA GLU A 379 58.18 -65.56 10.45
C GLU A 379 59.50 -65.93 11.16
N ALA A 380 59.60 -65.67 12.46
CA ALA A 380 60.77 -66.05 13.27
C ALA A 380 60.96 -67.57 13.30
N MET A 381 59.88 -68.35 13.43
CA MET A 381 59.92 -69.81 13.38
C MET A 381 60.30 -70.34 12.00
N ALA A 382 59.84 -69.71 10.92
CA ALA A 382 60.19 -70.09 9.55
C ALA A 382 61.66 -69.81 9.21
N SER A 383 62.25 -68.76 9.80
CA SER A 383 63.67 -68.41 9.63
C SER A 383 64.61 -69.11 10.62
N PHE A 384 64.06 -69.86 11.58
CA PHE A 384 64.83 -70.58 12.59
C PHE A 384 65.50 -71.82 11.99
N SER A 385 66.79 -71.73 11.66
CA SER A 385 67.63 -72.88 11.32
C SER A 385 68.36 -73.40 12.56
N LEU A 386 68.12 -74.65 12.93
CA LEU A 386 68.89 -75.38 13.95
C LEU A 386 70.36 -75.48 13.51
N THR A 387 71.23 -74.62 14.03
CA THR A 387 72.67 -74.87 13.99
C THR A 387 72.96 -76.09 14.87
N ARG A 388 73.16 -77.24 14.22
CA ARG A 388 73.73 -78.43 14.86
C ARG A 388 75.05 -78.03 15.52
N THR A 389 75.09 -78.01 16.85
CA THR A 389 76.33 -78.07 17.62
C THR A 389 76.94 -79.47 17.45
N GLY A 390 77.55 -79.70 16.28
CA GLY A 390 78.29 -80.92 15.99
C GLY A 390 79.72 -80.81 16.50
N SER A 391 79.99 -81.33 17.69
CA SER A 391 81.22 -82.10 17.99
C SER A 391 81.17 -82.65 19.42
N PHE A 392 80.40 -83.73 19.62
CA PHE A 392 80.64 -84.70 20.69
C PHE A 392 80.84 -86.08 20.05
N GLY A 393 81.98 -86.69 20.31
CA GLY A 393 82.41 -88.00 19.79
C GLY A 393 83.94 -88.07 19.74
N SER A 394 84.64 -88.16 20.88
CA SER A 394 84.91 -89.41 21.63
C SER A 394 85.99 -90.29 20.98
N SER A 395 87.21 -90.14 21.51
CA SER A 395 88.23 -91.15 21.88
C SER A 395 88.62 -92.33 20.97
N ALA A 396 89.95 -92.60 21.08
CA ALA A 396 90.68 -93.88 20.98
C ALA A 396 91.28 -94.14 19.57
N SER A 397 92.53 -94.57 19.34
CA SER A 397 93.54 -95.29 20.16
C SER A 397 94.90 -95.38 19.41
N TYR A 398 95.98 -95.76 20.12
CA TYR A 398 97.26 -96.41 19.68
C TYR A 398 98.19 -95.62 18.73
N SER A 399 99.52 -95.52 18.91
CA SER A 399 100.53 -96.18 19.76
C SER A 399 101.59 -95.15 20.18
#